data_AF-A0A7T1I1E1-F1
#
_entry.id   AF-A0A7T1I1E1-F1
#
_cell.length_a   1.000
_cell.length_b   1.000
_cell.length_c   1.000
_cell.angle_alpha   90.00
_cell.angle_beta   90.00
_cell.angle_gamma   90.00
#
_symmetry.space_group_name_H-M   'P 1'
#
loop_
_entity.id
_entity.type
_entity.pdbx_description
1 polymer ?
#
loop_
_entity_poly.entity_id
_entity_poly.type
_entity_poly.pdbx_seq_one_letter_code
_entity_poly.pdbx_strand_id
1 'polypeptide(L)' 'MDKAIREQHEQKINYLLSKRKHIEETSGYRVHPDLKLAYSWISDEIKHLKQKIYEQDHLQYEQKTE' A
#
# COMPACT_ATOMS: atom_id res chain seq x y z
N MET A 1 -15.76 -4.56 -12.33
CA MET A 1 -14.34 -4.85 -12.06
C MET A 1 -14.24 -6.02 -11.09
N ASP A 2 -13.17 -6.80 -11.15
CA ASP A 2 -13.00 -8.00 -10.33
C ASP A 2 -12.72 -7.62 -8.87
N LYS A 3 -13.71 -7.84 -8.00
CA LYS A 3 -13.66 -7.56 -6.56
C LYS A 3 -12.42 -8.20 -5.93
N ALA A 4 -11.95 -9.32 -6.48
CA ALA A 4 -10.76 -10.02 -6.04
C ALA A 4 -9.48 -9.20 -6.18
N ILE A 5 -9.32 -8.40 -7.25
CA ILE A 5 -8.09 -7.61 -7.47
C ILE A 5 -8.00 -6.47 -6.47
N ARG A 6 -9.12 -5.78 -6.20
CA ARG A 6 -9.18 -4.73 -5.19
C ARG A 6 -8.83 -5.29 -3.81
N GLU A 7 -9.46 -6.41 -3.44
CA GLU A 7 -9.23 -7.06 -2.15
C GLU A 7 -7.78 -7.51 -1.99
N GLN A 8 -7.14 -8.02 -3.06
CA GLN A 8 -5.71 -8.34 -3.06
C GLN A 8 -4.83 -7.11 -2.83
N HIS A 9 -5.13 -5.97 -3.47
CA HIS A 9 -4.38 -4.73 -3.24
C HIS A 9 -4.53 -4.24 -1.79
N GLU A 10 -5.75 -4.27 -1.23
CA GLU A 10 -6.02 -3.89 0.15
C GLU A 10 -5.32 -4.82 1.16
N GLN A 11 -5.35 -6.15 0.94
CA GLN A 11 -4.61 -7.12 1.74
C GLN A 11 -3.10 -6.86 1.69
N LYS A 12 -2.55 -6.55 0.52
CA LYS A 12 -1.12 -6.24 0.36
C LYS A 12 -0.73 -4.96 1.08
N ILE A 13 -1.57 -3.92 1.03
CA ILE A 13 -1.37 -2.68 1.81
C ILE A 13 -1.31 -3.00 3.30
N ASN A 14 -2.27 -3.78 3.83
CA ASN A 14 -2.32 -4.14 5.25
C ASN A 14 -1.08 -4.94 5.68
N TYR A 15 -0.64 -5.88 4.83
CA TYR A 15 0.60 -6.63 5.07
C TYR A 15 1.83 -5.72 5.15
N LEU A 16 1.97 -4.77 4.22
CA LEU A 16 3.08 -3.82 4.19
C LEU A 16 3.09 -2.89 5.41
N LEU A 17 1.92 -2.42 5.85
CA LEU A 17 1.78 -1.65 7.09
C LEU A 17 2.20 -2.47 8.33
N SER A 18 1.76 -3.73 8.41
CA SER A 18 2.14 -4.64 9.49
C SER A 18 3.65 -4.89 9.51
N LYS A 19 4.27 -5.14 8.36
CA LYS A 19 5.72 -5.31 8.24
C LYS A 19 6.48 -4.07 8.67
N ARG A 20 6.03 -2.88 8.26
CA ARG A 20 6.61 -1.61 8.70
C ARG A 20 6.57 -1.48 10.22
N LYS A 21 5.41 -1.71 10.82
CA LYS A 21 5.23 -1.64 12.27
C LYS A 21 6.14 -2.64 13.00
N HIS A 22 6.26 -3.85 12.49
CA HIS A 22 7.14 -4.87 13.06
C HIS A 22 8.62 -4.45 13.01
N ILE A 23 9.06 -3.80 11.93
CA ILE A 23 10.41 -3.24 11.82
C ILE A 23 10.62 -2.09 12.84
N GLU A 24 9.63 -1.21 13.00
CA GLU A 24 9.66 -0.13 14.00
C GLU A 24 9.76 -0.69 15.43
N GLU A 25 8.95 -1.71 15.76
CA GLU A 25 8.96 -2.39 17.06
C GLU A 25 10.29 -3.11 17.33
N THR A 26 10.82 -3.85 16.35
CA THR A 26 12.07 -4.62 16.48
C THR A 26 13.30 -3.70 16.59
N SER A 27 13.25 -2.52 15.97
CA SER A 27 14.31 -1.51 16.06
C SER A 27 14.20 -0.62 17.30
N GLY A 28 13.19 -0.82 18.16
CA GLY A 28 12.94 0.05 19.32
C GLY A 28 12.64 1.49 18.91
N TYR A 29 11.98 1.68 17.76
CA TYR A 29 11.67 2.98 17.14
C TYR A 29 12.90 3.83 16.79
N ARG A 30 14.10 3.27 16.84
CA ARG A 30 15.31 3.95 16.36
C ARG A 30 15.37 3.75 14.86
N VAL A 31 15.21 4.85 14.12
CA VAL A 31 15.33 4.86 12.66
C VAL A 31 16.79 4.54 12.29
N HIS A 32 17.09 3.25 12.18
CA HIS A 32 18.39 2.82 11.68
C HIS A 32 18.54 3.33 10.24
N PRO A 33 19.69 3.93 9.87
CA PRO A 33 19.94 4.38 8.51
C PRO A 33 19.67 3.29 7.47
N ASP A 34 19.98 2.04 7.83
CA ASP A 34 19.79 0.85 7.00
C ASP A 34 18.30 0.51 6.78
N LEU A 35 17.43 0.91 7.70
CA LEU A 35 15.98 0.70 7.58
C LEU A 35 15.30 1.79 6.76
N LYS A 36 15.95 2.95 6.54
CA LYS A 36 15.38 4.07 5.77
C LYS A 36 14.98 3.66 4.35
N LEU A 37 15.80 2.84 3.70
CA LEU A 37 15.50 2.34 2.35
C LEU A 37 14.26 1.43 2.36
N ALA A 38 14.15 0.54 3.36
CA ALA A 38 12.99 -0.32 3.53
C ALA A 38 11.71 0.49 3.80
N TYR A 39 11.78 1.53 4.64
CA TYR A 39 10.65 2.43 4.88
C TYR A 39 10.20 3.18 3.63
N SER A 40 11.14 3.70 2.84
CA SER A 40 10.84 4.37 1.57
C SER A 40 10.15 3.41 0.63
N TRP A 41 10.74 2.23 0.41
CA TRP A 41 10.18 1.22 -0.49
C TRP A 41 8.78 0.78 -0.07
N ILE A 42 8.55 0.50 1.22
CA ILE A 42 7.22 0.15 1.74
C ILE A 42 6.21 1.28 1.48
N SER A 43 6.62 2.54 1.72
CA SER A 43 5.74 3.70 1.54
C SER A 43 5.39 3.93 0.07
N ASP A 44 6.36 3.76 -0.82
CA ASP A 44 6.19 3.90 -2.27
C ASP A 44 5.27 2.80 -2.83
N GLU A 45 5.44 1.55 -2.39
CA GLU A 45 4.59 0.44 -2.80
C GLU A 45 3.15 0.62 -2.31
N ILE A 46 2.94 1.10 -1.08
CA ILE A 46 1.60 1.43 -0.57
C ILE A 46 0.95 2.54 -1.40
N LYS A 47 1.72 3.58 -1.75
CA LYS A 47 1.23 4.69 -2.59
C LYS A 47 0.78 4.16 -3.96
N HIS A 48 1.59 3.31 -4.60
CA HIS A 48 1.27 2.70 -5.88
C HIS A 48 0.00 1.86 -5.85
N LEU A 49 -0.17 1.04 -4.81
CA LEU A 49 -1.37 0.20 -4.65
C LEU A 49 -2.63 1.06 -4.42
N LYS A 50 -2.54 2.13 -3.62
CA LYS A 50 -3.65 3.08 -3.44
C LYS A 50 -4.00 3.80 -4.73
N GLN A 51 -3.00 4.19 -5.51
CA GLN A 51 -3.22 4.83 -6.80
C GLN A 51 -3.94 3.89 -7.77
N LYS A 52 -3.54 2.61 -7.85
CA LYS A 52 -4.25 1.61 -8.64
C LYS A 52 -5.70 1.44 -8.24
N ILE A 53 -6.00 1.40 -6.93
CA ILE A 53 -7.39 1.33 -6.43
C ILE A 53 -8.16 2.58 -6.86
N TYR A 54 -7.57 3.76 -6.75
CA TYR A 54 -8.22 5.01 -7.13
C TYR A 54 -8.48 5.11 -8.65
N GLU A 55 -7.50 4.78 -9.49
CA GLU A 55 -7.66 4.75 -10.95
C GLU A 55 -8.74 3.76 -11.37
N GLN A 56 -8.80 2.62 -10.69
CA GLN A 56 -9.85 1.62 -10.88
C GLN A 56 -11.23 2.15 -10.50
N ASP A 57 -11.37 2.85 -9.38
CA ASP A 57 -12.61 3.46 -8.94
C ASP A 57 -13.06 4.60 -9.88
N HIS A 58 -12.10 5.40 -10.36
CA HIS A 58 -12.35 6.47 -11.33
C HIS A 58 -12.87 5.93 -12.66
N LEU A 59 -12.22 4.89 -13.21
CA LEU A 59 -12.67 4.22 -14.44
C LEU A 59 -14.09 3.66 -14.30
N GLN A 60 -14.44 3.12 -13.13
CA GLN A 60 -15.82 2.66 -12.88
C GLN A 60 -16.84 3.79 -12.78
N TYR A 61 -16.43 4.96 -12.30
CA TYR A 61 -17.28 6.14 -12.25
C TYR A 61 -17.57 6.65 -13.65
N GLU A 62 -16.54 6.85 -14.49
CA GLU A 62 -16.68 7.32 -15.86
C GLU A 62 -17.60 6.41 -16.69
N GLN A 63 -17.42 5.09 -16.61
CA GLN A 63 -18.26 4.08 -17.28
C GLN A 63 -19.74 4.08 -16.86
N LYS A 64 -20.11 4.66 -15.71
CA LYS A 64 -21.50 4.72 -15.24
C LYS A 64 -22.20 6.03 -15.61
N THR A 65 -21.43 7.01 -16.07
CA THR A 65 -21.89 8.36 -16.43
C THR A 65 -22.03 8.59 -17.95
N GLU A 66 -21.62 7.62 -18.77
CA GLU A 66 -22.00 7.48 -20.18
C GLU A 66 -23.25 6.61 -20.34
#